data_AF-A0A3R8LQ25-F1
#
_entry.id   AF-A0A3R8LQ25-F1
#
_cell.length_a   1.000
_cell.length_b   1.000
_cell.length_c   1.000
_cell.angle_alpha   90.00
_cell.angle_beta   90.00
_cell.angle_gamma   90.00
#
_symmetry.space_group_name_H-M   'P 1'
#
loop_
_entity.id
_entity.type
_entity.pdbx_description
1 polymer ?
#
loop_
_entity_poly.entity_id
_entity_poly.type
_entity_poly.pdbx_seq_one_letter_code
_entity_poly.pdbx_strand_id
1 'polypeptide(L)'
;MTFVHEGAVRSRVARALQGESRPMLPCAWWLLPAQPQHARLQRLIGQLAGEFGGPVFEPHMTLALGELPAAWLYAQTGGVAGESGRACATGAAGTAGPVRPDDPRGRAIEAGTLGAGGAAAGTAGPAGTPAPAARWAQRLAGLLPAITLNTDGIGHVPHHFRIFHLRLAPSAGERAMLTAWRAWLRAALRAAQVSRLVVDVCDPGFRPHLSLAYGDWPEAQRAAQAMRVAPMLPACLAAGAGSHGAGEGSRGNGLLQFDTLLGICPRPGAQDMARVADWHVFARVPLRP
;
A
#
# COMPACT_ATOMS: atom_id res chain seq x y z
N MET A 1 20.21 29.83 -4.48
CA MET A 1 19.03 30.69 -4.37
C MET A 1 18.43 30.85 -5.75
N THR A 2 17.45 30.01 -6.10
CA THR A 2 16.50 30.31 -7.18
C THR A 2 15.28 29.43 -6.97
N PHE A 3 14.19 30.08 -6.56
CA PHE A 3 12.88 29.51 -6.33
C PHE A 3 12.32 28.98 -7.65
N VAL A 4 12.05 27.67 -7.73
CA VAL A 4 11.23 27.12 -8.81
C VAL A 4 9.77 27.44 -8.47
N HIS A 5 9.29 28.51 -9.10
CA HIS A 5 7.98 29.14 -8.96
C HIS A 5 6.78 28.16 -8.97
N GLU A 6 5.92 28.30 -7.96
CA GLU A 6 4.53 27.79 -7.90
C GLU A 6 3.71 28.08 -9.19
N GLY A 7 4.09 29.08 -9.98
CA GLY A 7 3.45 29.41 -11.26
C GLY A 7 3.58 28.33 -12.34
N ALA A 8 4.67 27.55 -12.35
CA ALA A 8 4.86 26.47 -13.31
C ALA A 8 3.97 25.25 -13.02
N VAL A 9 3.53 25.09 -11.77
CA VAL A 9 2.59 24.04 -11.35
C VAL A 9 1.17 24.42 -11.78
N ARG A 10 0.78 25.69 -11.63
CA ARG A 10 -0.54 26.19 -12.07
C ARG A 10 -0.76 26.11 -13.59
N SER A 11 0.27 26.34 -14.41
CA SER A 11 0.13 26.30 -15.88
C SER A 11 0.00 24.87 -16.44
N ARG A 12 0.54 23.86 -15.76
CA ARG A 12 0.34 22.44 -16.13
C ARG A 12 -1.07 21.95 -15.82
N VAL A 13 -1.66 22.42 -14.73
CA VAL A 13 -3.05 22.11 -14.34
C VAL A 13 -4.04 22.74 -15.31
N ALA A 14 -3.81 23.98 -15.76
CA ALA A 14 -4.67 24.63 -16.75
C ALA A 14 -4.67 23.91 -18.12
N ARG A 15 -3.53 23.32 -18.51
CA ARG A 15 -3.42 22.52 -19.75
C ARG A 15 -4.12 21.16 -19.66
N ALA A 16 -4.20 20.57 -18.47
CA ALA A 16 -4.92 19.31 -18.25
C ALA A 16 -6.46 19.46 -18.39
N LEU A 17 -6.98 20.68 -18.24
CA LEU A 17 -8.42 20.97 -18.28
C LEU A 17 -8.94 21.28 -19.70
N GLN A 18 -8.08 21.46 -20.70
CA GLN A 18 -8.46 21.78 -22.08
C GLN A 18 -8.48 20.57 -23.05
N GLY A 19 -8.44 19.35 -22.51
CA GLY A 19 -8.54 18.11 -23.28
C GLY A 19 -7.20 17.37 -23.41
N GLU A 20 -7.25 16.05 -23.20
CA GLU A 20 -6.20 15.03 -23.49
C GLU A 20 -5.22 14.53 -22.41
N SER A 21 -5.39 14.77 -21.10
CA SER A 21 -4.58 14.02 -20.10
C SER A 21 -5.41 13.11 -19.22
N ARG A 22 -5.32 11.79 -19.44
CA ARG A 22 -5.78 10.77 -18.49
C ARG A 22 -5.12 11.05 -17.12
N PRO A 23 -5.89 11.13 -16.01
CA PRO A 23 -5.30 11.42 -14.70
C PRO A 23 -4.28 10.34 -14.32
N MET A 24 -3.08 10.77 -13.98
CA MET A 24 -1.98 9.94 -13.50
C MET A 24 -2.01 9.95 -11.97
N LEU A 25 -1.85 8.80 -11.35
CA LEU A 25 -1.85 8.64 -9.90
C LEU A 25 -0.49 8.14 -9.41
N PRO A 26 0.01 8.67 -8.28
CA PRO A 26 1.21 8.14 -7.65
C PRO A 26 1.00 6.68 -7.27
N CYS A 27 2.04 5.88 -7.38
CA CYS A 27 2.04 4.46 -7.08
C CYS A 27 3.35 4.07 -6.38
N ALA A 28 3.26 3.06 -5.52
CA ALA A 28 4.42 2.45 -4.89
C ALA A 28 4.40 0.93 -5.08
N TRP A 29 5.60 0.35 -5.20
CA TRP A 29 5.82 -1.09 -5.23
C TRP A 29 6.63 -1.52 -4.02
N TRP A 30 6.06 -2.42 -3.24
CA TRP A 30 6.50 -2.79 -1.91
C TRP A 30 6.81 -4.26 -1.81
N LEU A 31 7.94 -4.59 -1.18
CA LEU A 31 8.23 -5.96 -0.76
C LEU A 31 7.72 -6.13 0.67
N LEU A 32 6.86 -7.13 0.86
CA LEU A 32 6.29 -7.50 2.15
C LEU A 32 7.12 -8.61 2.78
N PRO A 33 7.44 -8.53 4.08
CA PRO A 33 8.05 -9.63 4.79
C PRO A 33 7.21 -10.91 4.70
N ALA A 34 7.86 -12.05 4.71
CA ALA A 34 7.22 -13.36 4.80
C ALA A 34 6.65 -13.61 6.20
N GLN A 35 5.69 -14.53 6.32
CA GLN A 35 5.28 -15.03 7.63
C GLN A 35 6.37 -15.92 8.25
N PRO A 36 6.56 -15.94 9.58
CA PRO A 36 5.84 -15.18 10.61
C PRO A 36 6.43 -13.78 10.89
N GLN A 37 7.50 -13.38 10.19
CA GLN A 37 8.22 -12.13 10.41
C GLN A 37 7.30 -10.92 10.21
N HIS A 38 6.46 -10.96 9.17
CA HIS A 38 5.43 -9.95 8.92
C HIS A 38 4.53 -9.70 10.13
N ALA A 39 3.90 -10.74 10.68
CA ALA A 39 2.99 -10.59 11.80
C ALA A 39 3.69 -10.03 13.06
N ARG A 40 4.96 -10.39 13.28
CA ARG A 40 5.75 -9.87 14.40
C ARG A 40 6.11 -8.39 14.20
N LEU A 41 6.54 -8.03 13.00
CA LEU A 41 6.83 -6.63 12.64
C LEU A 41 5.56 -5.77 12.69
N GLN A 42 4.41 -6.29 12.25
CA GLN A 42 3.13 -5.60 12.32
C GLN A 42 2.74 -5.27 13.77
N ARG A 43 2.97 -6.21 14.70
CA ARG A 43 2.74 -5.96 16.13
C ARG A 43 3.69 -4.89 16.68
N LEU A 44 4.97 -4.94 16.32
CA LEU A 44 5.93 -3.92 16.73
C LEU A 44 5.54 -2.53 16.20
N ILE A 45 5.17 -2.41 14.92
CA ILE A 45 4.67 -1.16 14.34
C ILE A 45 3.42 -0.68 15.10
N GLY A 46 2.48 -1.57 15.41
CA GLY A 46 1.28 -1.23 16.18
C GLY A 46 1.59 -0.70 17.58
N GLN A 47 2.55 -1.31 18.28
CA GLN A 47 3.01 -0.85 19.59
C GLN A 47 3.63 0.55 19.51
N LEU A 48 4.54 0.76 18.55
CA LEU A 48 5.19 2.06 18.35
C LEU A 48 4.18 3.15 17.95
N ALA A 49 3.23 2.82 17.07
CA ALA A 49 2.17 3.74 16.67
C ALA A 49 1.31 4.16 17.87
N GLY A 50 0.90 3.21 18.72
CA GLY A 50 0.11 3.47 19.93
C GLY A 50 0.84 4.31 20.97
N GLU A 51 2.14 4.10 21.16
CA GLU A 51 2.95 4.88 22.10
C GLU A 51 3.17 6.33 21.63
N PHE A 52 3.27 6.56 20.32
CA PHE A 52 3.73 7.85 19.77
C PHE A 52 2.71 8.60 18.91
N GLY A 53 1.47 8.10 18.84
CA GLY A 53 0.38 8.75 18.09
C GLY A 53 0.57 8.73 16.56
N GLY A 54 1.41 7.82 16.05
CA GLY A 54 1.64 7.65 14.61
C GLY A 54 0.60 6.71 13.96
N PRO A 55 0.51 6.68 12.62
CA PRO A 55 -0.36 5.74 11.94
C PRO A 55 0.18 4.31 12.03
N VAL A 56 -0.72 3.33 12.11
CA VAL A 56 -0.39 1.92 11.85
C VAL A 56 -0.37 1.69 10.36
N PHE A 57 0.65 1.00 9.85
CA PHE A 57 0.81 0.66 8.44
C PHE A 57 1.35 -0.76 8.25
N GLU A 58 1.27 -1.25 7.01
CA GLU A 58 1.75 -2.56 6.59
C GLU A 58 3.29 -2.60 6.61
N PRO A 59 3.96 -3.58 7.26
CA PRO A 59 5.40 -3.72 7.18
C PRO A 59 5.87 -3.92 5.74
N HIS A 60 6.71 -3.03 5.23
CA HIS A 60 7.19 -3.12 3.84
C HIS A 60 8.57 -2.50 3.65
N MET A 61 9.24 -2.96 2.59
CA MET A 61 10.36 -2.25 1.97
C MET A 61 9.90 -1.67 0.63
N THR A 62 10.09 -0.36 0.45
CA THR A 62 9.78 0.27 -0.85
C THR A 62 10.83 -0.12 -1.89
N LEU A 63 10.42 -0.77 -2.98
CA LEU A 63 11.26 -1.15 -4.11
C LEU A 63 11.30 -0.03 -5.17
N ALA A 64 10.15 0.59 -5.44
CA ALA A 64 10.02 1.65 -6.43
C ALA A 64 8.80 2.55 -6.15
N LEU A 65 8.86 3.77 -6.68
CA LEU A 65 7.77 4.74 -6.75
C LEU A 65 7.57 5.17 -8.20
N GLY A 66 6.37 5.57 -8.60
CA GLY A 66 6.09 6.04 -9.95
C GLY A 66 4.66 6.52 -10.13
N GLU A 67 4.22 6.66 -11.37
CA GLU A 67 2.85 7.07 -11.68
C GLU A 67 2.23 6.16 -12.74
N LEU A 68 0.93 5.89 -12.58
CA LEU A 68 0.11 5.10 -13.51
C LEU A 68 -1.23 5.80 -13.79
N PRO A 69 -1.80 5.68 -15.00
CA PRO A 69 -3.14 6.17 -15.30
C PRO A 69 -4.17 5.55 -14.37
N ALA A 70 -5.08 6.36 -13.84
CA ALA A 70 -6.18 5.88 -13.00
C ALA A 70 -7.00 4.75 -13.68
N ALA A 71 -7.21 4.86 -14.99
CA ALA A 71 -7.92 3.85 -15.78
C ALA A 71 -7.20 2.48 -15.89
N TRP A 72 -5.91 2.43 -15.59
CA TRP A 72 -5.16 1.18 -15.52
C TRP A 72 -5.26 0.52 -14.13
N LEU A 73 -5.39 1.35 -13.09
CA LEU A 73 -5.41 0.97 -11.68
C LEU A 73 -6.80 0.46 -11.24
N TYR A 74 -7.85 1.14 -11.66
CA TYR A 74 -9.22 0.80 -11.26
C TYR A 74 -9.94 0.00 -12.35
N ALA A 75 -10.80 -0.94 -11.93
CA ALA A 75 -11.68 -1.61 -12.86
C ALA A 75 -12.62 -0.56 -13.47
N GLN A 76 -12.78 -0.59 -14.79
CA GLN A 76 -13.81 0.23 -15.42
C GLN A 76 -15.16 -0.33 -14.97
N THR A 77 -15.92 0.45 -14.22
CA THR A 77 -17.34 0.17 -14.05
C THR A 77 -17.94 0.24 -15.45
N GLY A 78 -18.50 -0.87 -15.92
CA GLY A 78 -19.12 -0.95 -17.23
C GLY A 78 -20.26 0.06 -17.31
N GLY A 79 -19.98 1.24 -17.85
CA GLY A 79 -21.01 2.12 -18.36
C GLY A 79 -21.62 1.40 -19.55
N VAL A 80 -22.81 0.82 -19.36
CA VAL A 80 -23.67 0.52 -20.48
C VAL A 80 -23.83 1.84 -21.22
N ALA A 81 -23.32 1.92 -22.44
CA ALA A 81 -23.55 3.05 -23.32
C ALA A 81 -25.07 3.09 -23.60
N GLY A 82 -25.81 3.78 -22.75
CA GLY A 82 -27.19 4.15 -22.99
C GLY A 82 -27.19 5.34 -23.92
N GLU A 83 -27.73 5.13 -25.11
CA GLU A 83 -27.85 6.07 -26.21
C GLU A 83 -28.34 7.46 -25.75
N SER A 84 -27.63 8.48 -26.20
CA SER A 84 -28.19 9.81 -26.40
C SER A 84 -29.39 9.72 -27.35
N GLY A 85 -30.61 9.80 -26.83
CA GLY A 85 -31.81 9.75 -27.66
C GLY A 85 -33.12 10.00 -26.92
N ARG A 86 -33.57 11.26 -26.95
CA ARG A 86 -34.96 11.72 -26.76
C ARG A 86 -35.55 11.70 -25.34
N ALA A 87 -35.63 12.91 -24.80
CA ALA A 87 -36.74 13.33 -23.96
C ALA A 87 -38.09 13.09 -24.67
N CYS A 88 -39.02 12.44 -23.99
CA CYS A 88 -40.46 12.68 -24.13
C CYS A 88 -41.08 12.55 -22.75
N ALA A 89 -41.53 13.70 -22.25
CA ALA A 89 -42.41 13.79 -21.11
C ALA A 89 -43.75 13.12 -21.45
N THR A 90 -44.25 12.27 -20.57
CA THR A 90 -45.69 12.11 -20.36
C THR A 90 -45.91 11.95 -18.86
N GLY A 91 -46.66 12.89 -18.30
CA GLY A 91 -47.08 12.87 -16.91
C GLY A 91 -48.25 11.92 -16.70
N ALA A 92 -48.36 11.39 -15.48
CA ALA A 92 -49.65 11.04 -14.89
C ALA A 92 -49.53 11.19 -13.37
N ALA A 93 -50.54 11.85 -12.82
CA ALA A 93 -50.65 12.33 -11.46
C ALA A 93 -51.28 11.31 -10.49
N GLY A 94 -51.20 11.62 -9.19
CA GLY A 94 -52.03 11.06 -8.11
C GLY A 94 -51.27 10.09 -7.21
N THR A 95 -51.36 10.11 -5.87
CA THR A 95 -52.16 10.88 -4.91
C THR A 95 -51.51 10.74 -3.54
N ALA A 96 -51.68 11.76 -2.70
CA ALA A 96 -51.15 11.84 -1.34
C ALA A 96 -52.02 11.14 -0.28
N GLY A 97 -51.35 10.53 0.71
CA GLY A 97 -51.73 10.42 2.13
C GLY A 97 -52.81 9.41 2.55
N PRO A 98 -52.91 9.02 3.85
CA PRO A 98 -52.40 9.77 5.01
C PRO A 98 -51.57 8.98 6.04
N VAL A 99 -50.78 9.75 6.79
CA VAL A 99 -50.19 9.43 8.10
C VAL A 99 -51.28 9.54 9.18
N ARG A 100 -51.22 8.70 10.23
CA ARG A 100 -51.81 8.98 11.54
C ARG A 100 -50.97 8.44 12.72
N PRO A 101 -51.12 9.01 13.93
CA PRO A 101 -50.04 9.27 14.88
C PRO A 101 -50.12 8.45 16.19
N ASP A 102 -49.01 8.49 16.95
CA ASP A 102 -48.84 8.38 18.41
C ASP A 102 -49.72 7.41 19.24
N ASP A 103 -49.06 6.44 19.89
CA ASP A 103 -49.48 5.89 21.20
C ASP A 103 -48.25 5.75 22.14
N PRO A 104 -48.20 6.48 23.28
CA PRO A 104 -47.14 6.40 24.27
C PRO A 104 -47.59 5.60 25.50
N ARG A 105 -47.29 4.29 25.56
CA ARG A 105 -47.35 3.52 26.82
C ARG A 105 -46.24 2.48 26.89
N GLY A 106 -45.39 2.64 27.91
CA GLY A 106 -44.20 1.84 28.11
C GLY A 106 -44.47 0.40 28.50
N ARG A 107 -43.49 -0.46 28.16
CA ARG A 107 -43.07 -1.59 28.98
C ARG A 107 -41.65 -1.98 28.61
N ALA A 108 -40.75 -1.85 29.56
CA ALA A 108 -39.43 -2.48 29.55
C ALA A 108 -39.57 -3.95 29.93
N ILE A 109 -38.96 -4.87 29.17
CA ILE A 109 -38.57 -6.21 29.66
C ILE A 109 -37.28 -6.66 28.94
N GLU A 110 -36.23 -6.77 29.77
CA GLU A 110 -35.10 -7.72 29.83
C GLU A 110 -34.08 -7.93 28.70
N ALA A 111 -32.83 -7.95 29.18
CA ALA A 111 -31.63 -8.47 28.57
C ALA A 111 -31.64 -10.01 28.53
N GLY A 112 -31.07 -10.59 27.48
CA GLY A 112 -30.84 -12.04 27.40
C GLY A 112 -30.11 -12.50 26.13
N THR A 113 -28.79 -12.57 26.22
CA THR A 113 -27.89 -13.61 25.68
C THR A 113 -27.90 -14.03 24.19
N LEU A 114 -26.73 -13.83 23.56
CA LEU A 114 -25.95 -14.76 22.74
C LEU A 114 -26.71 -15.71 21.79
N GLY A 115 -26.68 -15.38 20.50
CA GLY A 115 -26.91 -16.31 19.39
C GLY A 115 -25.73 -16.26 18.41
N ALA A 116 -24.92 -17.32 18.42
CA ALA A 116 -23.98 -17.64 17.35
C ALA A 116 -24.74 -18.19 16.13
N GLY A 117 -24.26 -17.89 14.93
CA GLY A 117 -24.64 -18.62 13.71
C GLY A 117 -25.29 -17.74 12.64
N GLY A 118 -24.59 -17.57 11.53
CA GLY A 118 -25.13 -16.91 10.34
C GLY A 118 -24.05 -16.27 9.50
N ALA A 119 -23.11 -17.07 8.97
CA ALA A 119 -22.28 -16.66 7.86
C ALA A 119 -23.21 -16.37 6.67
N ALA A 120 -23.59 -15.10 6.51
CA ALA A 120 -24.18 -14.62 5.27
C ALA A 120 -23.05 -14.63 4.24
N ALA A 121 -22.99 -15.72 3.47
CA ALA A 121 -22.29 -15.76 2.20
C ALA A 121 -22.88 -14.64 1.33
N GLY A 122 -22.22 -13.48 1.35
CA GLY A 122 -22.52 -12.39 0.44
C GLY A 122 -22.39 -12.94 -0.97
N THR A 123 -23.53 -13.03 -1.65
CA THR A 123 -23.62 -13.36 -3.07
C THR A 123 -22.74 -12.38 -3.83
N ALA A 124 -21.57 -12.85 -4.26
CA ALA A 124 -20.69 -12.09 -5.13
C ALA A 124 -21.49 -11.76 -6.40
N GLY A 125 -21.79 -10.47 -6.60
CA GLY A 125 -22.31 -9.97 -7.86
C GLY A 125 -21.36 -10.33 -9.02
N PRO A 126 -21.81 -10.22 -10.29
CA PRO A 126 -20.99 -10.61 -11.43
C PRO A 126 -19.65 -9.90 -11.34
N ALA A 127 -18.57 -10.68 -11.23
CA ALA A 127 -17.23 -10.16 -11.09
C ALA A 127 -16.92 -9.30 -12.32
N GLY A 128 -16.91 -7.98 -12.13
CA GLY A 128 -16.50 -7.05 -13.18
C GLY A 128 -15.12 -7.42 -13.71
N THR A 129 -14.86 -7.14 -14.98
CA THR A 129 -13.56 -7.41 -15.60
C THR A 129 -12.44 -6.81 -14.74
N PRO A 130 -11.44 -7.61 -14.32
CA PRO A 130 -10.38 -7.11 -13.45
C PRO A 130 -9.62 -5.98 -14.12
N ALA A 131 -9.22 -5.00 -13.32
CA ALA A 131 -8.41 -3.89 -13.78
C ALA A 131 -7.17 -4.38 -14.55
N PRO A 132 -6.69 -3.66 -15.58
CA PRO A 132 -5.45 -3.98 -16.26
C PRO A 132 -4.28 -4.26 -15.30
N ALA A 133 -4.16 -3.50 -14.21
CA ALA A 133 -3.14 -3.70 -13.18
C ALA A 133 -3.22 -5.08 -12.50
N ALA A 134 -4.42 -5.53 -12.16
CA ALA A 134 -4.64 -6.83 -11.53
C ALA A 134 -4.29 -7.99 -12.47
N ARG A 135 -4.66 -7.88 -13.76
CA ARG A 135 -4.29 -8.87 -14.79
C ARG A 135 -2.78 -8.91 -15.03
N TRP A 136 -2.14 -7.74 -15.03
CA TRP A 136 -0.69 -7.65 -15.11
C TRP A 136 -0.04 -8.36 -13.91
N ALA A 137 -0.49 -8.09 -12.69
CA ALA A 137 0.01 -8.73 -11.47
C ALA A 137 -0.13 -10.27 -11.49
N GLN A 138 -1.26 -10.79 -11.97
CA GLN A 138 -1.49 -12.24 -12.09
C GLN A 138 -0.44 -12.93 -12.98
N ARG A 139 -0.01 -12.30 -14.08
CA ARG A 139 1.03 -12.85 -14.97
C ARG A 139 2.42 -12.88 -14.35
N LEU A 140 2.63 -12.13 -13.27
CA LEU A 140 3.91 -12.01 -12.59
C LEU A 140 4.09 -12.99 -11.43
N ALA A 141 2.99 -13.60 -10.97
CA ALA A 141 3.01 -14.52 -9.85
C ALA A 141 4.02 -15.66 -10.10
N GLY A 142 4.94 -15.86 -9.17
CA GLY A 142 5.97 -16.90 -9.25
C GLY A 142 7.11 -16.66 -10.24
N LEU A 143 7.18 -15.51 -10.92
CA LEU A 143 8.30 -15.20 -11.84
C LEU A 143 9.54 -14.68 -11.10
N LEU A 144 9.34 -13.93 -10.02
CA LEU A 144 10.42 -13.34 -9.24
C LEU A 144 10.73 -14.24 -8.03
N PRO A 145 12.00 -14.55 -7.73
CA PRO A 145 12.34 -15.33 -6.54
C PRO A 145 12.06 -14.52 -5.27
N ALA A 146 11.83 -15.18 -4.14
CA ALA A 146 11.84 -14.56 -2.83
C ALA A 146 13.24 -14.00 -2.56
N ILE A 147 13.31 -12.96 -1.73
CA ILE A 147 14.58 -12.34 -1.36
C ILE A 147 14.73 -12.32 0.15
N THR A 148 15.87 -12.76 0.64
CA THR A 148 16.24 -12.66 2.05
C THR A 148 17.38 -11.67 2.18
N LEU A 149 17.21 -10.68 3.04
CA LEU A 149 18.18 -9.62 3.26
C LEU A 149 18.73 -9.66 4.68
N ASN A 150 20.03 -9.40 4.81
CA ASN A 150 20.61 -9.14 6.13
C ASN A 150 20.09 -7.83 6.70
N THR A 151 19.97 -7.77 8.02
CA THR A 151 19.59 -6.56 8.75
C THR A 151 20.78 -5.98 9.50
N ASP A 152 20.81 -4.65 9.62
CA ASP A 152 21.87 -3.89 10.28
C ASP A 152 21.27 -2.98 11.37
N GLY A 153 20.39 -3.54 12.21
CA GLY A 153 19.82 -2.81 13.35
C GLY A 153 18.95 -1.62 12.98
N ILE A 154 18.82 -0.66 13.91
CA ILE A 154 17.85 0.44 13.83
C ILE A 154 18.53 1.73 13.38
N GLY A 155 17.99 2.37 12.35
CA GLY A 155 18.29 3.72 11.94
C GLY A 155 17.15 4.69 12.28
N HIS A 156 17.49 5.96 12.45
CA HIS A 156 16.53 7.04 12.62
C HIS A 156 17.02 8.30 11.93
N VAL A 157 16.14 9.02 11.24
CA VAL A 157 16.44 10.28 10.53
C VAL A 157 15.27 11.24 10.70
N PRO A 158 15.46 12.57 10.72
CA PRO A 158 14.37 13.54 10.89
C PRO A 158 13.54 13.70 9.60
N HIS A 159 12.86 12.63 9.19
CA HIS A 159 12.00 12.58 8.00
C HIS A 159 10.75 11.77 8.32
N HIS A 160 9.57 12.34 8.14
CA HIS A 160 8.29 11.77 8.60
C HIS A 160 8.11 10.27 8.28
N PHE A 161 8.29 9.88 7.01
CA PHE A 161 8.15 8.48 6.56
C PHE A 161 9.35 7.55 6.84
N ARG A 162 10.41 8.08 7.48
CA ARG A 162 11.64 7.34 7.78
C ARG A 162 12.17 7.66 9.19
N ILE A 163 11.30 8.18 10.06
CA ILE A 163 11.69 8.69 11.39
C ILE A 163 12.39 7.61 12.22
N PHE A 164 11.94 6.36 12.07
CA PHE A 164 12.45 5.19 12.76
C PHE A 164 12.31 3.96 11.84
N HIS A 165 13.42 3.28 11.53
CA HIS A 165 13.44 2.22 10.53
C HIS A 165 14.47 1.13 10.84
N LEU A 166 14.16 -0.10 10.42
CA LEU A 166 15.12 -1.20 10.32
C LEU A 166 16.02 -0.96 9.10
N ARG A 167 17.34 -0.96 9.31
CA ARG A 167 18.32 -0.92 8.23
C ARG A 167 18.49 -2.30 7.61
N LEU A 168 18.52 -2.36 6.30
CA LEU A 168 18.82 -3.56 5.54
C LEU A 168 20.24 -3.42 4.97
N ALA A 169 21.01 -4.49 5.07
CA ALA A 169 22.40 -4.57 4.64
C ALA A 169 22.54 -5.63 3.55
N PRO A 170 21.99 -5.40 2.35
CA PRO A 170 22.02 -6.38 1.27
C PRO A 170 23.48 -6.71 0.90
N SER A 171 23.78 -7.97 0.61
CA SER A 171 25.05 -8.38 0.00
C SER A 171 25.24 -7.77 -1.40
N ALA A 172 26.41 -7.90 -2.01
CA ALA A 172 26.64 -7.39 -3.37
C ALA A 172 25.70 -8.06 -4.40
N GLY A 173 25.47 -9.37 -4.26
CA GLY A 173 24.52 -10.12 -5.08
C GLY A 173 23.08 -9.68 -4.87
N GLU A 174 22.65 -9.49 -3.61
CA GLU A 174 21.31 -8.97 -3.29
C GLU A 174 21.09 -7.56 -3.86
N ARG A 175 22.09 -6.68 -3.80
CA ARG A 175 22.04 -5.34 -4.43
C ARG A 175 21.90 -5.42 -5.95
N ALA A 176 22.62 -6.33 -6.60
CA ALA A 176 22.49 -6.56 -8.04
C ALA A 176 21.09 -7.08 -8.40
N MET A 177 20.54 -8.01 -7.59
CA MET A 177 19.18 -8.53 -7.79
C MET A 177 18.11 -7.45 -7.62
N LEU A 178 18.19 -6.64 -6.57
CA LEU A 178 17.26 -5.52 -6.36
C LEU A 178 17.34 -4.49 -7.50
N THR A 179 18.54 -4.19 -7.98
CA THR A 179 18.74 -3.33 -9.15
C THR A 179 18.08 -3.93 -10.40
N ALA A 180 18.27 -5.23 -10.64
CA ALA A 180 17.65 -5.94 -11.76
C ALA A 180 16.12 -5.92 -11.66
N TRP A 181 15.55 -6.11 -10.48
CA TRP A 181 14.10 -6.04 -10.26
C TRP A 181 13.53 -4.65 -10.53
N ARG A 182 14.23 -3.59 -10.08
CA ARG A 182 13.81 -2.19 -10.35
C ARG A 182 13.87 -1.87 -11.85
N ALA A 183 14.92 -2.34 -12.55
CA ALA A 183 15.04 -2.20 -13.99
C ALA A 183 13.96 -2.98 -14.74
N TRP A 184 13.68 -4.20 -14.32
CA TRP A 184 12.63 -5.04 -14.86
C TRP A 184 11.24 -4.42 -14.67
N LEU A 185 10.92 -3.93 -13.48
CA LEU A 185 9.65 -3.27 -13.18
C LEU A 185 9.45 -2.05 -14.08
N ARG A 186 10.51 -1.24 -14.24
CA ARG A 186 10.52 -0.12 -15.18
C ARG A 186 10.27 -0.56 -16.62
N ALA A 187 10.88 -1.66 -17.07
CA ALA A 187 10.67 -2.19 -18.42
C ALA A 187 9.23 -2.69 -18.61
N ALA A 188 8.70 -3.44 -17.64
CA ALA A 188 7.34 -3.98 -17.68
C ALA A 188 6.28 -2.88 -17.75
N LEU A 189 6.43 -1.81 -16.97
CA LEU A 189 5.50 -0.68 -16.96
C LEU A 189 5.61 0.19 -18.23
N ARG A 190 6.80 0.32 -18.81
CA ARG A 190 6.99 0.96 -20.13
C ARG A 190 6.35 0.18 -21.26
N ALA A 191 6.52 -1.15 -21.27
CA ALA A 191 5.93 -2.02 -22.29
C ALA A 191 4.40 -1.95 -22.29
N ALA A 192 3.79 -1.71 -21.12
CA ALA A 192 2.36 -1.50 -20.99
C ALA A 192 1.88 -0.10 -21.45
N GLN A 193 2.78 0.78 -21.92
CA GLN A 193 2.49 2.15 -22.39
C GLN A 193 1.74 3.04 -21.39
N VAL A 194 1.81 2.71 -20.10
CA VAL A 194 0.98 3.29 -19.03
C VAL A 194 1.80 3.99 -17.97
N SER A 195 3.02 4.47 -18.27
CA SER A 195 3.78 5.15 -17.24
C SER A 195 4.59 6.33 -17.77
N ARG A 196 4.33 7.50 -17.17
CA ARG A 196 5.34 8.55 -16.98
C ARG A 196 6.11 8.17 -15.73
N LEU A 197 7.02 7.26 -15.93
CA LEU A 197 7.68 6.57 -14.86
C LEU A 197 8.74 7.49 -14.26
N VAL A 198 8.40 8.20 -13.18
CA VAL A 198 9.38 8.85 -12.28
C VAL A 198 9.93 7.79 -11.33
N VAL A 199 10.36 6.64 -11.86
CA VAL A 199 11.16 5.78 -11.01
C VAL A 199 12.54 6.39 -11.01
N ASP A 200 12.98 6.80 -9.82
CA ASP A 200 14.38 7.06 -9.55
C ASP A 200 15.16 5.72 -9.54
N VAL A 201 15.11 4.97 -10.66
CA VAL A 201 15.90 3.73 -10.88
C VAL A 201 17.38 4.09 -10.87
N CYS A 202 17.67 5.37 -11.07
CA CYS A 202 18.98 5.93 -11.10
C CYS A 202 19.42 6.50 -9.74
N ASP A 203 18.67 6.32 -8.64
CA ASP A 203 19.16 6.64 -7.29
C ASP A 203 20.37 5.74 -7.01
N PRO A 204 21.60 6.26 -7.14
CA PRO A 204 22.80 5.47 -6.90
C PRO A 204 22.95 5.16 -5.40
N GLY A 205 22.13 5.80 -4.55
CA GLY A 205 22.08 5.66 -3.11
C GLY A 205 20.86 4.91 -2.59
N PHE A 206 20.20 4.06 -3.39
CA PHE A 206 19.08 3.24 -2.91
C PHE A 206 19.47 2.49 -1.63
N ARG A 207 18.91 2.97 -0.51
CA ARG A 207 19.16 2.46 0.85
C ARG A 207 17.93 1.69 1.30
N PRO A 208 17.87 0.36 1.06
CA PRO A 208 16.74 -0.44 1.47
C PRO A 208 16.56 -0.35 2.99
N HIS A 209 15.33 -0.11 3.41
CA HIS A 209 14.93 -0.05 4.80
C HIS A 209 13.47 -0.47 4.92
N LEU A 210 13.10 -0.87 6.12
CA LEU A 210 11.71 -1.10 6.51
C LEU A 210 11.36 -0.13 7.63
N SER A 211 10.41 0.77 7.39
CA SER A 211 9.99 1.72 8.42
C SER A 211 9.25 1.01 9.54
N LEU A 212 9.52 1.42 10.78
CA LEU A 212 8.92 0.87 11.99
C LEU A 212 7.96 1.85 12.67
N ALA A 213 8.12 3.15 12.39
CA ALA A 213 7.16 4.18 12.78
C ALA A 213 7.22 5.34 11.78
N TYR A 214 6.14 6.12 11.72
CA TYR A 214 6.06 7.42 11.05
C TYR A 214 5.71 8.51 12.06
N GLY A 215 6.15 9.72 11.79
CA GLY A 215 5.91 10.87 12.66
C GLY A 215 7.11 11.80 12.73
N ASP A 216 7.01 12.81 13.59
CA ASP A 216 8.01 13.86 13.73
C ASP A 216 8.50 13.90 15.18
N TRP A 217 9.38 12.95 15.52
CA TRP A 217 9.89 12.76 16.88
C TRP A 217 11.17 13.57 17.11
N PRO A 218 11.39 14.20 18.27
CA PRO A 218 12.67 14.79 18.65
C PRO A 218 13.83 13.78 18.63
N GLU A 219 15.06 14.25 18.42
CA GLU A 219 16.24 13.39 18.30
C GLU A 219 16.49 12.51 19.52
N ALA A 220 16.45 13.10 20.72
CA ALA A 220 16.64 12.37 21.97
C ALA A 220 15.65 11.20 22.12
N GLN A 221 14.39 11.41 21.70
CA GLN A 221 13.36 10.38 21.72
C GLN A 221 13.64 9.27 20.71
N ARG A 222 14.06 9.61 19.48
CA ARG A 222 14.45 8.61 18.46
C ARG A 222 15.62 7.74 18.92
N ALA A 223 16.64 8.36 19.53
CA ALA A 223 17.83 7.67 20.01
C ALA A 223 17.51 6.74 21.20
N ALA A 224 16.76 7.21 22.18
CA ALA A 224 16.31 6.39 23.32
C ALA A 224 15.49 5.18 22.84
N GLN A 225 14.58 5.42 21.89
CA GLN A 225 13.72 4.38 21.34
C GLN A 225 14.52 3.34 20.53
N ALA A 226 15.58 3.74 19.83
CA ALA A 226 16.45 2.82 19.12
C ALA A 226 17.14 1.84 20.07
N MET A 227 17.64 2.33 21.21
CA MET A 227 18.24 1.48 22.24
C MET A 227 17.22 0.51 22.85
N ARG A 228 15.97 0.95 23.04
CA ARG A 228 14.90 0.11 23.60
C ARG A 228 14.45 -1.00 22.65
N VAL A 229 14.32 -0.70 21.35
CA VAL A 229 13.75 -1.64 20.36
C VAL A 229 14.81 -2.59 19.80
N ALA A 230 16.09 -2.18 19.73
CA ALA A 230 17.14 -3.02 19.14
C ALA A 230 17.21 -4.45 19.72
N PRO A 231 17.10 -4.68 21.04
CA PRO A 231 17.07 -6.03 21.62
C PRO A 231 15.83 -6.87 21.25
N MET A 232 14.73 -6.24 20.80
CA MET A 232 13.49 -6.93 20.40
C MET A 232 13.55 -7.46 18.95
N LEU A 233 14.46 -6.93 18.13
CA LEU A 233 14.53 -7.25 16.70
C LEU A 233 14.83 -8.74 16.42
N PRO A 234 15.76 -9.42 17.11
CA PRO A 234 16.04 -10.83 16.83
C PRO A 234 14.80 -11.71 16.93
N ALA A 235 13.93 -11.48 17.91
CA ALA A 235 12.67 -12.23 18.05
C ALA A 235 11.69 -11.92 16.90
N CYS A 236 11.65 -10.67 16.43
CA CYS A 236 10.83 -10.27 15.30
C CYS A 236 11.32 -10.91 13.98
N LEU A 237 12.63 -11.03 13.82
CA LEU A 237 13.30 -11.53 12.62
C LEU A 237 13.52 -13.04 12.62
N ALA A 238 13.35 -13.73 13.75
CA ALA A 238 13.55 -15.17 13.81
C ALA A 238 12.65 -15.89 12.80
N ALA A 239 13.26 -16.69 11.93
CA ALA A 239 12.53 -17.45 10.95
C ALA A 239 11.57 -18.45 11.63
N GLY A 240 10.45 -18.79 10.98
CA GLY A 240 9.56 -19.84 11.46
C GLY A 240 10.22 -21.21 11.38
N ALA A 241 9.67 -22.22 12.06
CA ALA A 241 10.21 -23.59 12.14
C ALA A 241 10.27 -24.39 10.80
N GLY A 242 10.19 -23.72 9.64
CA GLY A 242 10.23 -24.30 8.31
C GLY A 242 11.06 -23.52 7.28
N SER A 243 11.84 -22.51 7.68
CA SER A 243 12.68 -21.76 6.73
C SER A 243 13.88 -22.60 6.26
N HIS A 244 13.79 -23.13 5.04
CA HIS A 244 14.97 -23.65 4.34
C HIS A 244 15.82 -22.46 3.88
N GLY A 245 17.06 -22.39 4.34
CA GLY A 245 18.04 -21.38 3.87
C GLY A 245 18.54 -20.39 4.91
N ALA A 246 18.86 -20.85 6.13
CA ALA A 246 19.85 -20.16 6.96
C ALA A 246 21.19 -20.88 6.80
N GLY A 247 21.84 -20.70 5.64
CA GLY A 247 23.24 -21.08 5.48
C GLY A 247 24.11 -20.25 6.43
N GLU A 248 25.10 -20.89 7.06
CA GLU A 248 26.12 -20.25 7.88
C GLU A 248 26.72 -19.04 7.16
N GLY A 249 26.38 -17.84 7.64
CA GLY A 249 26.78 -16.60 6.97
C GLY A 249 26.08 -15.32 7.45
N SER A 250 25.21 -15.39 8.46
CA SER A 250 24.57 -14.20 9.04
C SER A 250 25.63 -13.28 9.66
N ARG A 251 26.00 -12.22 8.93
CA ARG A 251 26.93 -11.17 9.40
C ARG A 251 26.21 -10.00 10.07
N GLY A 252 24.89 -10.08 10.26
CA GLY A 252 24.05 -9.01 10.83
C GLY A 252 23.05 -9.51 11.87
N ASN A 253 22.33 -8.56 12.49
CA ASN A 253 21.41 -8.73 13.63
C ASN A 253 20.11 -9.54 13.31
N GLY A 254 20.12 -10.36 12.26
CA GLY A 254 19.01 -11.17 11.77
C GLY A 254 18.82 -11.08 10.26
N LEU A 255 18.05 -12.03 9.72
CA LEU A 255 17.64 -12.09 8.32
C LEU A 255 16.16 -11.69 8.18
N LEU A 256 15.79 -11.02 7.10
CA LEU A 256 14.40 -10.69 6.77
C LEU A 256 14.07 -11.22 5.37
N GLN A 257 13.14 -12.16 5.31
CA GLN A 257 12.66 -12.75 4.06
C GLN A 257 11.47 -11.95 3.54
N PHE A 258 11.41 -11.73 2.24
CA PHE A 258 10.30 -11.11 1.54
C PHE A 258 9.77 -12.09 0.48
N ASP A 259 8.46 -12.33 0.50
CA ASP A 259 7.80 -13.33 -0.35
C ASP A 259 6.66 -12.75 -1.19
N THR A 260 6.37 -11.46 -1.07
CA THR A 260 5.27 -10.83 -1.79
C THR A 260 5.66 -9.43 -2.27
N LEU A 261 5.38 -9.14 -3.54
CA LEU A 261 5.42 -7.79 -4.11
C LEU A 261 4.00 -7.22 -4.16
N LEU A 262 3.78 -6.08 -3.50
CA LEU A 262 2.52 -5.36 -3.44
C LEU A 262 2.61 -4.07 -4.29
N GLY A 263 1.59 -3.78 -5.08
CA GLY A 263 1.43 -2.51 -5.78
C GLY A 263 0.31 -1.71 -5.14
N ILE A 264 0.58 -0.46 -4.78
CA ILE A 264 -0.40 0.42 -4.15
C ILE A 264 -0.49 1.80 -4.81
N CYS A 265 -1.65 2.42 -4.73
CA CYS A 265 -1.95 3.77 -5.21
C CYS A 265 -2.94 4.47 -4.25
N PRO A 266 -3.30 5.75 -4.43
CA PRO A 266 -4.41 6.36 -3.72
C PRO A 266 -5.73 5.60 -3.95
N ARG A 267 -6.67 5.68 -3.01
CA ARG A 267 -8.07 5.30 -3.23
C ARG A 267 -8.75 6.29 -4.20
N PRO A 268 -9.81 5.88 -4.90
CA PRO A 268 -10.63 6.83 -5.66
C PRO A 268 -11.07 8.02 -4.79
N GLY A 269 -10.84 9.24 -5.28
CA GLY A 269 -11.13 10.48 -4.57
C GLY A 269 -9.98 11.01 -3.70
N ALA A 270 -8.98 10.21 -3.36
CA ALA A 270 -7.76 10.69 -2.74
C ALA A 270 -6.82 11.28 -3.80
N GLN A 271 -6.18 12.41 -3.46
CA GLN A 271 -5.27 13.11 -4.36
C GLN A 271 -3.84 12.55 -4.31
N ASP A 272 -3.43 11.99 -3.17
CA ASP A 272 -2.08 11.49 -2.93
C ASP A 272 -2.08 10.27 -1.98
N MET A 273 -0.88 9.85 -1.56
CA MET A 273 -0.66 8.75 -0.61
C MET A 273 -0.17 9.26 0.75
N ALA A 274 -0.43 10.53 1.11
CA ALA A 274 0.08 11.12 2.34
C ALA A 274 -0.51 10.48 3.61
N ARG A 275 -1.72 9.91 3.51
CA ARG A 275 -2.38 9.21 4.62
C ARG A 275 -2.50 7.73 4.32
N VAL A 276 -2.12 6.90 5.29
CA VAL A 276 -2.23 5.43 5.21
C VAL A 276 -3.67 4.96 4.93
N ALA A 277 -4.64 5.67 5.49
CA ALA A 277 -6.07 5.40 5.29
C ALA A 277 -6.50 5.54 3.82
N ASP A 278 -5.75 6.28 3.00
CA ASP A 278 -6.09 6.56 1.61
C ASP A 278 -5.40 5.62 0.63
N TRP A 279 -4.71 4.57 1.10
CA TRP A 279 -4.03 3.62 0.22
C TRP A 279 -4.99 2.54 -0.32
N HIS A 280 -4.83 2.22 -1.61
CA HIS A 280 -5.51 1.14 -2.32
C HIS A 280 -4.47 0.14 -2.87
N VAL A 281 -4.73 -1.15 -2.67
CA VAL A 281 -3.92 -2.23 -3.24
C VAL A 281 -4.46 -2.61 -4.61
N PHE A 282 -3.69 -2.34 -5.66
CA PHE A 282 -4.07 -2.70 -7.03
C PHE A 282 -3.41 -3.99 -7.52
N ALA A 283 -2.34 -4.45 -6.86
CA ALA A 283 -1.59 -5.65 -7.21
C ALA A 283 -1.06 -6.35 -5.97
N ARG A 284 -1.15 -7.69 -5.95
CA ARG A 284 -0.45 -8.56 -5.00
C ARG A 284 0.15 -9.73 -5.77
N VAL A 285 1.47 -9.83 -5.75
CA VAL A 285 2.23 -10.78 -6.55
C VAL A 285 3.05 -11.67 -5.60
N PRO A 286 2.70 -12.96 -5.45
CA PRO A 286 3.53 -13.89 -4.69
C PRO A 286 4.85 -14.13 -5.42
N LEU A 287 5.94 -14.12 -4.67
CA LEU A 287 7.28 -14.46 -5.12
C LEU A 287 7.48 -15.98 -5.02
N ARG A 288 8.31 -16.51 -5.90
CA ARG A 288 8.67 -17.94 -5.91
C ARG A 288 9.59 -18.23 -4.72
N PRO A 289 9.33 -19.27 -3.92
CA PRO A 289 10.24 -19.69 -2.84
C PRO A 289 11.69 -19.87 -3.30
#